data_AF-A0A7S3HBR3-F1
#
_entry.id   AF-A0A7S3HBR3-F1
#
_cell.length_a   1.000
_cell.length_b   1.000
_cell.length_c   1.000
_cell.angle_alpha   90.00
_cell.angle_beta   90.00
_cell.angle_gamma   90.00
#
_symmetry.space_group_name_H-M   'P 1'
#
loop_
_entity.id
_entity.type
_entity.pdbx_description
1 polymer ?
#
loop_
_entity_poly.entity_id
_entity_poly.type
_entity_poly.pdbx_seq_one_letter_code
_entity_poly.pdbx_strand_id
1 'polypeptide(L)'
;VLQDVRNRISEHFMSTTGFVTFKTRRAQMTAVKTTILFEQFPYMTAGQAPPPEDVIWANLGASNLITEEAAFFSAGMYYGSLAFWGGVMAFVAAVSTASSLQHYLPFLQDFNVIAYSIVEG
;
A
#
# COMPACT_ATOMS: atom_id res chain seq x y z
N VAL A 1 -7.77 12.01 -42.75
CA VAL A 1 -7.82 10.60 -42.28
C VAL A 1 -6.49 10.16 -41.67
N LEU A 2 -5.36 10.11 -42.40
CA LEU A 2 -4.08 9.66 -41.84
C LEU A 2 -3.52 10.55 -40.70
N GLN A 3 -3.70 11.87 -40.77
CA GLN A 3 -3.33 12.78 -39.69
C GLN A 3 -4.21 12.60 -38.44
N ASP A 4 -5.47 12.24 -38.63
CA ASP A 4 -6.45 12.05 -37.55
C ASP A 4 -6.17 10.74 -36.80
N VAL A 5 -5.77 9.69 -37.52
CA VAL A 5 -5.28 8.43 -36.93
C VAL A 5 -3.97 8.65 -36.15
N ARG A 6 -3.03 9.44 -36.69
CA ARG A 6 -1.78 9.78 -36.01
C ARG A 6 -2.03 10.57 -34.72
N ASN A 7 -2.96 11.50 -34.72
CA ASN A 7 -3.30 12.29 -33.53
C ASN A 7 -3.95 11.42 -32.44
N ARG A 8 -4.88 10.53 -32.81
CA ARG A 8 -5.50 9.58 -31.86
C ARG A 8 -4.51 8.59 -31.26
N ILE A 9 -3.53 8.13 -32.05
CA ILE A 9 -2.44 7.28 -31.55
C ILE A 9 -1.60 8.06 -30.56
N SER A 10 -1.23 9.31 -30.88
CA SER A 10 -0.45 10.15 -29.97
C SER A 10 -1.17 10.41 -28.65
N GLU A 11 -2.50 10.63 -28.66
CA GLU A 11 -3.29 10.80 -27.44
C GLU A 11 -3.28 9.55 -26.55
N HIS A 12 -3.24 8.34 -27.12
CA HIS A 12 -3.11 7.10 -26.35
C HIS A 12 -1.70 6.87 -25.76
N PHE A 13 -0.67 7.54 -26.30
CA PHE A 13 0.71 7.44 -25.82
C PHE A 13 1.14 8.63 -24.95
N MET A 14 0.32 9.68 -24.85
CA MET A 14 0.61 10.87 -24.04
C MET A 14 0.20 10.62 -22.59
N SER A 15 1.18 10.27 -21.76
CA SER A 15 1.02 10.31 -20.30
C SER A 15 0.80 11.75 -19.84
N THR A 16 -0.03 11.95 -18.83
CA THR A 16 -0.22 13.24 -18.14
C THR A 16 1.01 13.67 -17.32
N THR A 17 2.03 12.82 -17.23
CA THR A 17 3.27 13.07 -16.47
C THR A 17 4.44 13.33 -17.42
N GLY A 18 5.28 14.30 -17.11
CA GLY A 18 6.46 14.63 -17.90
C GLY A 18 7.61 15.20 -17.07
N PHE A 19 8.82 15.15 -17.63
CA PHE A 19 10.03 15.71 -17.02
C PHE A 19 10.38 17.06 -17.63
N VAL A 20 10.73 18.03 -16.79
CA VAL A 20 11.11 19.38 -17.21
C VAL A 20 12.51 19.70 -16.70
N THR A 21 13.39 20.15 -17.60
CA THR A 21 14.77 20.52 -17.26
C THR A 21 14.92 22.04 -17.24
N PHE A 22 15.63 22.55 -16.23
CA PHE A 22 15.93 23.97 -16.07
C PHE A 22 17.41 24.24 -16.28
N LYS A 23 17.74 25.42 -16.84
CA LYS A 23 19.13 25.86 -17.01
C LYS A 23 19.86 26.11 -15.68
N THR A 24 19.13 26.41 -14.60
CA THR A 24 19.70 26.70 -13.28
C THR A 24 19.00 25.92 -12.18
N ARG A 25 19.76 25.48 -11.17
CA ARG A 25 19.22 24.82 -9.97
C ARG A 25 18.25 25.72 -9.20
N ARG A 26 18.49 27.04 -9.21
CA ARG A 26 17.60 28.02 -8.57
C ARG A 26 16.21 27.99 -9.22
N ALA A 27 16.15 28.02 -10.56
CA ALA A 27 14.88 27.94 -11.28
C ALA A 27 14.15 26.61 -11.03
N GLN A 28 14.88 25.49 -11.01
CA GLN A 28 14.31 24.19 -10.66
C GLN A 28 13.67 24.21 -9.26
N MET A 29 14.41 24.68 -8.26
CA MET A 29 13.90 24.74 -6.88
C MET A 29 12.70 25.68 -6.74
N THR A 30 12.71 26.82 -7.43
CA THR A 30 11.57 27.73 -7.46
C THR A 30 10.36 27.06 -8.12
N ALA A 31 10.54 26.34 -9.22
CA ALA A 31 9.43 25.67 -9.91
C ALA A 31 8.79 24.56 -9.07
N VAL A 32 9.58 23.78 -8.32
CA VAL A 32 9.06 22.72 -7.43
C VAL A 32 8.37 23.29 -6.20
N LYS A 33 8.87 24.41 -5.66
CA LYS A 33 8.31 25.02 -4.44
C LYS A 33 7.17 25.99 -4.67
N THR A 34 6.99 26.49 -5.90
CA THR A 34 5.96 27.48 -6.20
C THR A 34 4.75 26.78 -6.78
N THR A 35 3.61 26.89 -6.13
CA THR A 35 2.31 26.39 -6.60
C THR A 35 1.75 27.32 -7.68
N ILE A 36 2.49 27.51 -8.77
CA ILE A 36 2.05 28.33 -9.90
C ILE A 36 0.94 27.53 -10.60
N LEU A 37 -0.23 28.14 -10.79
CA LEU A 37 -1.43 27.57 -11.44
C LEU A 37 -2.32 26.65 -10.60
N PHE A 38 -2.23 26.63 -9.26
CA PHE A 38 -3.15 25.82 -8.43
C PHE A 38 -4.64 26.16 -8.68
N GLU A 39 -4.95 27.43 -8.94
CA GLU A 39 -6.32 27.87 -9.24
C GLU A 39 -6.84 27.39 -10.61
N GLN A 40 -5.95 27.20 -11.59
CA GLN A 40 -6.34 26.83 -12.96
C GLN A 40 -6.17 25.32 -13.23
N PHE A 41 -5.23 24.68 -12.55
CA PHE A 41 -4.90 23.26 -12.67
C PHE A 41 -4.64 22.64 -11.28
N PRO A 42 -5.69 22.40 -10.46
CA PRO A 42 -5.54 21.97 -9.06
C PRO A 42 -4.88 20.59 -8.89
N TYR A 43 -4.91 19.75 -9.94
CA TYR A 43 -4.35 18.40 -9.91
C TYR A 43 -2.91 18.33 -10.44
N MET A 44 -2.35 19.45 -10.92
CA MET A 44 -0.98 19.49 -11.40
C MET A 44 -0.03 19.52 -10.20
N THR A 45 0.84 18.51 -10.12
CA THR A 45 1.84 18.41 -9.05
C THR A 45 3.24 18.43 -9.66
N ALA A 46 4.15 19.17 -9.01
CA ALA A 46 5.55 19.23 -9.40
C ALA A 46 6.40 18.72 -8.24
N GLY A 47 7.31 17.79 -8.54
CA GLY A 47 8.22 17.20 -7.57
C GLY A 47 9.65 17.23 -8.09
N GLN A 48 10.60 16.96 -7.19
CA GLN A 48 11.97 16.71 -7.61
C GLN A 48 12.03 15.34 -8.28
N ALA A 49 12.53 15.30 -9.53
CA ALA A 49 12.72 14.05 -10.24
C ALA A 49 13.82 13.21 -9.56
N PRO A 50 13.61 11.89 -9.36
CA PRO A 50 14.64 10.98 -8.88
C PRO A 50 15.71 10.73 -9.98
N PRO A 51 16.84 10.09 -9.63
CA PRO A 51 17.79 9.58 -10.61
C PRO A 51 17.08 8.69 -11.65
N PRO A 52 17.51 8.68 -12.93
CA PRO A 52 16.84 7.91 -13.99
C PRO A 52 16.75 6.40 -13.73
N GLU A 53 17.72 5.87 -12.97
CA GLU A 53 17.78 4.46 -12.55
C GLU A 53 16.74 4.09 -11.50
N ASP A 54 16.27 5.06 -10.71
CA ASP A 54 15.25 4.89 -9.67
C ASP A 54 13.83 5.15 -10.20
N VAL A 55 13.69 5.52 -11.47
CA VAL A 55 12.38 5.77 -12.09
C VAL A 55 11.70 4.45 -12.45
N ILE A 56 10.56 4.17 -11.82
CA ILE A 56 9.69 3.05 -12.18
C ILE A 56 8.85 3.47 -13.39
N TRP A 57 9.38 3.27 -14.60
CA TRP A 57 8.75 3.71 -15.85
C TRP A 57 7.33 3.17 -16.06
N ALA A 58 7.05 1.97 -15.55
CA ALA A 58 5.72 1.36 -15.59
C ALA A 58 4.65 2.16 -14.83
N ASN A 59 5.05 2.98 -13.85
CA ASN A 59 4.14 3.73 -12.99
C ASN A 59 4.00 5.20 -13.38
N LEU A 60 4.74 5.69 -14.39
CA LEU A 60 4.73 7.11 -14.77
C LEU A 60 3.38 7.60 -15.30
N GLY A 61 2.56 6.71 -15.86
CA GLY A 61 1.22 7.02 -16.36
C GLY A 61 0.10 6.83 -15.35
N ALA A 62 0.40 6.38 -14.13
CA ALA A 62 -0.63 6.16 -13.12
C ALA A 62 -1.21 7.49 -12.66
N SER A 63 -2.54 7.59 -12.67
CA SER A 63 -3.23 8.76 -12.13
C SER A 63 -3.05 8.83 -10.61
N ASN A 64 -2.92 10.05 -10.08
CA ASN A 64 -2.83 10.29 -8.63
C ASN A 64 -4.05 9.72 -7.89
N LEU A 65 -5.24 9.77 -8.50
CA LEU A 65 -6.47 9.22 -7.91
C LEU A 65 -6.39 7.70 -7.71
N ILE A 66 -5.90 6.98 -8.74
CA ILE A 66 -5.74 5.52 -8.67
C ILE A 66 -4.67 5.14 -7.64
N THR A 67 -3.63 5.96 -7.53
CA THR A 67 -2.55 5.74 -6.56
C THR A 67 -3.05 5.92 -5.13
N GLU A 68 -3.92 6.90 -4.88
CA GLU A 68 -4.53 7.13 -3.57
C GLU A 68 -5.48 6.00 -3.17
N GLU A 69 -6.34 5.54 -4.09
CA GLU A 69 -7.21 4.39 -3.85
C GLU A 69 -6.41 3.11 -3.56
N ALA A 70 -5.34 2.86 -4.32
CA ALA A 70 -4.44 1.73 -4.10
C ALA A 70 -3.71 1.83 -2.75
N ALA A 71 -3.33 3.04 -2.31
CA ALA A 71 -2.74 3.27 -1.00
C ALA A 71 -3.75 2.97 0.13
N PHE A 72 -5.01 3.39 -0.02
CA PHE A 72 -6.06 3.08 0.95
C PHE A 72 -6.35 1.58 1.02
N PHE A 73 -6.48 0.92 -0.14
CA PHE A 73 -6.73 -0.51 -0.20
C PHE A 73 -5.57 -1.32 0.38
N SER A 74 -4.33 -0.98 0.05
CA SER A 74 -3.14 -1.65 0.58
C SER A 74 -3.01 -1.46 2.10
N ALA A 75 -3.32 -0.27 2.62
CA ALA A 75 -3.40 -0.04 4.06
C ALA A 75 -4.48 -0.91 4.71
N GLY A 76 -5.67 -1.01 4.11
CA GLY A 76 -6.74 -1.88 4.57
C GLY A 76 -6.33 -3.36 4.63
N MET A 77 -5.69 -3.87 3.58
CA MET A 77 -5.14 -5.24 3.55
C MET A 77 -4.09 -5.45 4.64
N TYR A 78 -3.20 -4.48 4.86
CA TYR A 78 -2.17 -4.55 5.88
C TYR A 78 -2.78 -4.68 7.28
N TYR A 79 -3.71 -3.79 7.64
CA TYR A 79 -4.39 -3.87 8.93
C TYR A 79 -5.24 -5.12 9.09
N GLY A 80 -5.93 -5.56 8.03
CA GLY A 80 -6.68 -6.82 8.05
C GLY A 80 -5.78 -8.03 8.29
N SER A 81 -4.61 -8.07 7.64
CA SER A 81 -3.62 -9.15 7.82
C SER A 81 -3.07 -9.15 9.24
N LEU A 82 -2.77 -7.97 9.79
CA LEU A 82 -2.33 -7.84 11.18
C LEU A 82 -3.40 -8.31 12.18
N ALA A 83 -4.67 -7.97 11.96
CA ALA A 83 -5.76 -8.40 12.83
C ALA A 83 -5.96 -9.92 12.78
N PHE A 84 -5.94 -10.50 11.58
CA PHE A 84 -6.02 -11.95 11.38
C PHE A 84 -4.86 -12.66 12.10
N TRP A 85 -3.63 -12.18 11.89
CA TRP A 85 -2.45 -12.79 12.52
C TRP A 85 -2.42 -12.57 14.03
N GLY A 86 -2.92 -11.45 14.52
CA GLY A 86 -3.14 -11.19 15.94
C GLY A 86 -4.07 -12.23 16.57
N GLY A 87 -5.13 -12.63 15.86
CA GLY A 87 -6.01 -13.72 16.29
C GLY A 87 -5.31 -15.08 16.39
N VAL A 88 -4.48 -15.42 15.40
CA VAL A 88 -3.67 -16.65 15.42
C VAL A 88 -2.73 -16.65 16.62
N MET A 89 -2.03 -15.54 16.85
CA MET A 89 -1.11 -15.41 17.99
C MET A 89 -1.84 -15.48 19.34
N ALA A 90 -3.03 -14.88 19.44
CA ALA A 90 -3.86 -14.97 20.64
C ALA A 90 -4.32 -16.42 20.92
N PHE A 91 -4.69 -17.17 19.87
CA PHE A 91 -5.04 -18.58 19.99
C PHE A 91 -3.84 -19.42 20.44
N VAL A 92 -2.67 -19.25 19.80
CA VAL A 92 -1.43 -19.94 20.20
C VAL A 92 -1.05 -19.61 21.63
N ALA A 93 -1.18 -18.33 22.04
CA ALA A 93 -0.94 -17.92 23.41
C ALA A 93 -1.91 -18.59 24.39
N ALA A 94 -3.21 -18.67 24.06
CA ALA A 94 -4.21 -19.33 24.90
C ALA A 94 -3.93 -20.83 25.07
N VAL A 95 -3.57 -21.54 23.98
CA VAL A 95 -3.18 -22.96 24.02
C VAL A 95 -1.90 -23.16 24.83
N SER A 96 -0.89 -22.30 24.63
CA SER A 96 0.37 -22.37 25.36
C SER A 96 0.20 -22.07 26.86
N THR A 97 -0.83 -21.30 27.21
CA THR A 97 -1.17 -20.90 28.58
C THR A 97 -2.28 -21.77 29.18
N ALA A 98 -2.63 -22.90 28.55
CA ALA A 98 -3.69 -23.81 29.02
C ALA A 98 -3.45 -24.32 30.45
N SER A 99 -2.18 -24.43 30.88
CA SER A 99 -1.80 -24.76 32.26
C SER A 99 -2.24 -23.67 33.27
N SER A 100 -2.22 -22.39 32.90
CA SER A 100 -2.75 -21.30 33.73
C SER A 100 -4.28 -21.16 33.61
N LEU A 101 -4.85 -21.55 32.46
CA LEU A 101 -6.30 -21.50 32.23
C LEU A 101 -7.07 -22.55 33.04
N GLN A 102 -6.45 -23.71 33.32
CA GLN A 102 -6.95 -24.72 34.27
C GLN A 102 -7.18 -24.16 35.68
N HIS A 103 -6.47 -23.10 36.07
CA HIS A 103 -6.64 -22.48 37.39
C HIS A 103 -7.86 -21.55 37.47
N TYR A 104 -8.30 -21.00 36.33
CA TYR A 104 -9.44 -20.06 36.26
C TYR A 104 -10.74 -20.71 35.75
N LEU A 105 -10.66 -21.80 34.98
CA LEU A 105 -11.82 -22.51 34.43
C LEU A 105 -11.73 -24.03 34.74
N PRO A 106 -12.33 -24.49 35.85
CA PRO A 106 -12.20 -25.87 36.31
C PRO A 106 -12.85 -26.91 35.38
N PHE A 107 -13.78 -26.51 34.51
CA PHE A 107 -14.43 -27.43 33.55
C PHE A 107 -13.46 -28.00 32.47
N LEU A 108 -12.28 -27.41 32.31
CA LEU A 108 -11.23 -27.93 31.41
C LEU A 108 -10.41 -29.08 32.04
N GLN A 109 -10.59 -29.36 33.34
CA GLN A 109 -9.97 -30.51 34.01
C GLN A 109 -10.57 -31.84 33.50
N ASP A 110 -11.88 -31.87 33.24
CA ASP A 110 -12.57 -33.08 32.75
C ASP A 110 -12.10 -33.50 31.35
N PHE A 111 -11.74 -32.53 30.50
CA PHE A 111 -11.20 -32.81 29.17
C PHE A 111 -9.78 -33.40 29.19
N ASN A 112 -8.97 -33.09 30.21
CA ASN A 112 -7.64 -33.67 30.35
C ASN A 112 -7.71 -35.17 30.70
N VAL A 113 -8.66 -35.60 31.52
CA VAL A 113 -8.84 -37.03 31.87
C VAL A 113 -9.15 -37.86 30.60
N ILE A 114 -9.94 -37.31 29.68
CA ILE A 114 -10.26 -37.96 28.41
C ILE A 114 -9.06 -37.93 27.45
N ALA A 115 -8.32 -36.82 27.37
CA ALA A 115 -7.15 -36.71 26.51
C ALA A 115 -6.00 -37.63 26.97
N TYR A 116 -5.74 -37.73 28.27
CA TYR A 116 -4.71 -38.63 28.83
C TYR A 116 -5.09 -40.11 28.65
N SER A 117 -6.37 -40.48 28.79
CA SER A 117 -6.80 -41.87 28.57
C SER A 117 -6.74 -42.33 27.11
N ILE A 118 -6.72 -41.41 26.14
CA ILE A 118 -6.54 -41.71 24.71
C ILE A 118 -5.06 -41.82 24.32
N VAL A 119 -4.14 -41.23 25.09
CA VAL A 119 -2.69 -41.29 24.83
C VAL A 119 -2.01 -42.45 25.57
N GLU A 120 -2.58 -42.90 26.70
CA GLU A 120 -2.07 -44.06 27.47
C GLU A 120 -2.76 -45.40 27.12
N GLY A 121 -3.78 -45.41 26.25
CA GLY A 121 -4.43 -46.61 25.73
C GLY A 121 -4.01 -46.94 24.29
#